data_AF-A0A415T762-F1
#
_entry.id   AF-A0A415T762-F1
#
_cell.length_a   1.000
_cell.length_b   1.000
_cell.length_c   1.000
_cell.angle_alpha   90.00
_cell.angle_beta   90.00
_cell.angle_gamma   90.00
#
_symmetry.space_group_name_H-M   'P 1'
#
loop_
_entity.id
_entity.type
_entity.pdbx_description
1 polymer ?
#
loop_
_entity_poly.entity_id
_entity_poly.type
_entity_poly.pdbx_seq_one_letter_code
_entity_poly.pdbx_strand_id
1 'polypeptide(L)'
;MKKIYVKEWMLFQPYERQDEVDTYYVNVANHIAGCLKDFVGGRYPEHSVHGIAIYLTLWFQDVISQTGIWQAFSEECRKRYGCLVPFMTPEKEKDYYPGEVNPEDLQFLLWHYLQCMEKQAGGVLNPENPAFEELANQIYDYLSEEFQVAPENERLYAMFYGEPFGENDYMRYRSVLEWFHFCSYVGFENRGEYQRVVDTVARMGQNVNPHILSYDVKQNILFEGRKNLLSLTSVEWLALVGKSHPETALWAEVKALPQEMYLYEGEDEKFLFVKDLSKKEGEQLSIRKDSLNMDSLKARKEGVTILSCRLVQYGGAWWQDGMLVVSDLQEKVQEEIDQRIAAREGIKKTFDEFMKASGGKQFVFCKSEEEVQDFLSQKLGYKEKEGIELPKMDATHGLVLMVSPHTGIHVQMQLCECISSPDNTFYDAEAAKKQAAMFILNPNVIPYDLSCALQDADMLPDACLNSALGEEHGRETMKRNARFFTDYFFEKCREKDC
;
A
#
# COMPACT_ATOMS: atom_id res chain seq x y z
N MET A 1 -33.84 -3.53 2.59
CA MET A 1 -32.49 -3.35 3.12
C MET A 1 -32.62 -3.06 4.59
N LYS A 2 -31.84 -3.75 5.43
CA LYS A 2 -31.79 -3.52 6.87
C LYS A 2 -31.21 -2.12 7.11
N LYS A 3 -31.66 -1.45 8.18
CA LYS A 3 -31.05 -0.18 8.58
C LYS A 3 -29.67 -0.44 9.20
N ILE A 4 -28.74 0.48 8.97
CA ILE A 4 -27.49 0.59 9.72
C ILE A 4 -27.85 1.15 11.10
N TYR A 5 -27.41 0.46 12.15
CA TYR A 5 -27.63 0.90 13.54
C TYR A 5 -26.39 1.56 14.13
N VAL A 6 -26.58 2.39 15.16
CA VAL A 6 -25.47 3.07 15.86
C VAL A 6 -24.41 2.09 16.34
N LYS A 7 -24.78 0.90 16.78
CA LYS A 7 -23.82 -0.14 17.17
C LYS A 7 -22.84 -0.52 16.05
N GLU A 8 -23.29 -0.55 14.80
CA GLU A 8 -22.45 -0.87 13.64
C GLU A 8 -21.54 0.32 13.30
N TRP A 9 -22.07 1.55 13.37
CA TRP A 9 -21.29 2.78 13.21
C TRP A 9 -20.17 2.93 14.23
N MET A 10 -20.47 2.65 15.51
CA MET A 10 -19.50 2.75 16.60
C MET A 10 -18.32 1.78 16.46
N LEU A 11 -18.41 0.75 15.61
CA LEU A 11 -17.25 -0.11 15.29
C LEU A 11 -16.15 0.64 14.54
N PHE A 12 -16.44 1.81 13.98
CA PHE A 12 -15.50 2.64 13.22
C PHE A 12 -15.04 3.87 13.98
N GLN A 13 -15.64 4.15 15.14
CA GLN A 13 -15.32 5.33 15.93
C GLN A 13 -14.15 5.04 16.88
N PRO A 14 -13.27 6.02 17.14
CA PRO A 14 -12.12 5.85 18.02
C PRO A 14 -12.48 5.96 19.52
N TYR A 15 -13.74 6.22 19.84
CA TYR A 15 -14.26 6.44 21.18
C TYR A 15 -15.40 5.46 21.49
N GLU A 16 -15.62 5.18 22.78
CA GLU A 16 -16.55 4.13 23.20
C GLU A 16 -17.99 4.61 23.41
N ARG A 17 -18.16 5.86 23.86
CA ARG A 17 -19.49 6.40 24.22
C ARG A 17 -20.09 7.07 23.00
N GLN A 18 -21.25 6.60 22.56
CA GLN A 18 -22.05 7.24 21.51
C GLN A 18 -22.81 8.47 22.04
N ASP A 19 -23.16 9.40 21.15
CA ASP A 19 -24.07 10.51 21.42
C ASP A 19 -24.99 10.84 20.23
N GLU A 20 -25.55 12.04 20.20
CA GLU A 20 -26.44 12.52 19.14
C GLU A 20 -25.72 12.76 17.80
N VAL A 21 -24.42 13.10 17.81
CA VAL A 21 -23.58 13.24 16.60
C VAL A 21 -23.48 11.90 15.89
N ASP A 22 -23.25 10.82 16.64
CA ASP A 22 -23.22 9.45 16.07
C ASP A 22 -24.57 9.06 15.46
N THR A 23 -25.67 9.46 16.10
CA THR A 23 -27.03 9.20 15.58
C THR A 23 -27.28 9.98 14.29
N TYR A 24 -26.79 11.22 14.20
CA TYR A 24 -26.87 12.04 12.99
C TYR A 24 -26.16 11.36 11.81
N TYR A 25 -24.89 10.98 11.97
CA TYR A 25 -24.14 10.33 10.89
C TYR A 25 -24.71 8.95 10.51
N VAL A 26 -25.32 8.21 11.45
CA VAL A 26 -26.05 6.98 11.11
C VAL A 26 -27.25 7.25 10.18
N ASN A 27 -27.93 8.38 10.33
CA ASN A 27 -29.02 8.75 9.41
C ASN A 27 -28.48 9.08 8.02
N VAL A 28 -27.37 9.82 7.93
CA VAL A 28 -26.66 10.09 6.68
C VAL A 28 -26.27 8.77 6.00
N ALA A 29 -25.65 7.84 6.73
CA ALA A 29 -25.26 6.54 6.21
C ALA A 29 -26.46 5.73 5.68
N ASN A 30 -27.59 5.76 6.38
CA ASN A 30 -28.81 5.10 5.91
C ASN A 30 -29.38 5.74 4.63
N HIS A 31 -29.25 7.05 4.45
CA HIS A 31 -29.66 7.72 3.21
C HIS A 31 -28.77 7.29 2.04
N ILE A 32 -27.44 7.37 2.21
CA ILE A 32 -26.46 6.95 1.20
C ILE A 32 -26.68 5.47 0.82
N ALA A 33 -26.92 4.61 1.81
CA ALA A 33 -27.22 3.20 1.56
C ALA A 33 -28.47 3.01 0.67
N GLY A 34 -29.47 3.89 0.81
CA GLY A 34 -30.66 3.92 -0.05
C GLY A 34 -30.30 4.17 -1.52
N CYS A 35 -29.52 5.22 -1.79
CA CYS A 35 -29.03 5.53 -3.14
C CYS A 35 -28.22 4.37 -3.74
N LEU A 36 -27.28 3.83 -2.96
CA LEU A 36 -26.42 2.73 -3.40
C LEU A 36 -27.22 1.47 -3.77
N LYS A 37 -28.23 1.12 -2.97
CA LYS A 37 -29.05 -0.06 -3.18
C LYS A 37 -29.78 0.00 -4.52
N ASP A 38 -30.34 1.17 -4.86
CA ASP A 38 -31.07 1.36 -6.10
C ASP A 38 -30.11 1.31 -7.31
N PHE A 39 -28.87 1.78 -7.13
CA PHE A 39 -27.81 1.70 -8.13
C PHE A 39 -27.30 0.28 -8.40
N VAL A 40 -26.92 -0.47 -7.35
CA VAL A 40 -26.23 -1.77 -7.55
C VAL A 40 -27.16 -2.90 -7.97
N GLY A 41 -28.48 -2.75 -7.82
CA GLY A 41 -29.48 -3.70 -8.33
C GLY A 41 -29.35 -5.14 -7.82
N GLY A 42 -28.64 -5.36 -6.71
CA GLY A 42 -28.32 -6.69 -6.16
C GLY A 42 -27.02 -7.34 -6.65
N ARG A 43 -26.19 -6.63 -7.44
CA ARG A 43 -24.86 -7.09 -7.89
C ARG A 43 -23.93 -7.44 -6.73
N TYR A 44 -24.00 -6.67 -5.64
CA TYR A 44 -23.16 -6.83 -4.46
C TYR A 44 -23.98 -7.28 -3.24
N PRO A 45 -23.37 -8.03 -2.30
CA PRO A 45 -24.02 -8.37 -1.05
C PRO A 45 -24.43 -7.13 -0.24
N GLU A 46 -25.56 -7.23 0.47
CA GLU A 46 -26.11 -6.13 1.27
C GLU A 46 -25.11 -5.58 2.30
N HIS A 47 -24.31 -6.46 2.94
CA HIS A 47 -23.30 -6.04 3.90
C HIS A 47 -22.16 -5.21 3.28
N SER A 48 -21.82 -5.46 2.01
CA SER A 48 -20.83 -4.68 1.27
C SER A 48 -21.38 -3.28 0.95
N VAL A 49 -22.65 -3.21 0.53
CA VAL A 49 -23.34 -1.93 0.28
C VAL A 49 -23.43 -1.08 1.55
N HIS A 50 -23.76 -1.71 2.69
CA HIS A 50 -23.74 -1.03 4.00
C HIS A 50 -22.33 -0.54 4.36
N GLY A 51 -21.31 -1.35 4.11
CA GLY A 51 -19.91 -0.96 4.28
C GLY A 51 -19.61 0.31 3.50
N ILE A 52 -19.87 0.34 2.20
CA ILE A 52 -19.65 1.53 1.36
C ILE A 52 -20.37 2.76 1.92
N ALA A 53 -21.63 2.62 2.32
CA ALA A 53 -22.39 3.73 2.89
C ALA A 53 -21.76 4.28 4.18
N ILE A 54 -21.29 3.41 5.07
CA ILE A 54 -20.57 3.82 6.30
C ILE A 54 -19.27 4.55 5.93
N TYR A 55 -18.50 4.01 4.99
CA TYR A 55 -17.20 4.59 4.61
C TYR A 55 -17.33 5.96 3.93
N LEU A 56 -18.32 6.14 3.04
CA LEU A 56 -18.65 7.45 2.47
C LEU A 56 -19.09 8.44 3.56
N THR A 57 -19.83 7.97 4.57
CA THR A 57 -20.24 8.81 5.71
C THR A 57 -19.06 9.18 6.60
N LEU A 58 -18.09 8.28 6.78
CA LEU A 58 -16.84 8.56 7.51
C LEU A 58 -15.99 9.60 6.78
N TRP A 59 -15.94 9.56 5.45
CA TRP A 59 -15.34 10.63 4.64
C TRP A 59 -16.06 11.97 4.86
N PHE A 60 -17.40 11.98 4.78
CA PHE A 60 -18.18 13.17 5.04
C PHE A 60 -17.94 13.72 6.46
N GLN A 61 -17.87 12.85 7.47
CA GLN A 61 -17.54 13.24 8.86
C GLN A 61 -16.13 13.86 8.97
N ASP A 62 -15.14 13.36 8.23
CA ASP A 62 -13.80 13.97 8.17
C ASP A 62 -13.84 15.37 7.57
N VAL A 63 -14.57 15.55 6.45
CA VAL A 63 -14.76 16.86 5.81
C VAL A 63 -15.42 17.86 6.77
N ILE A 64 -16.51 17.46 7.44
CA ILE A 64 -17.21 18.32 8.41
C ILE A 64 -16.35 18.61 9.63
N SER A 65 -15.71 17.60 10.19
CA SER A 65 -14.93 17.75 11.44
C SER A 65 -13.51 18.25 11.20
N GLN A 66 -13.13 18.48 9.94
CA GLN A 66 -11.82 18.97 9.51
C GLN A 66 -10.65 18.19 10.12
N THR A 67 -10.72 16.85 10.12
CA THR A 67 -9.63 16.03 10.69
C THR A 67 -8.38 16.05 9.82
N GLY A 68 -8.52 16.40 8.54
CA GLY A 68 -7.43 16.61 7.60
C GLY A 68 -7.04 15.37 6.80
N ILE A 69 -7.78 14.25 6.92
CA ILE A 69 -7.47 13.01 6.20
C ILE A 69 -7.67 13.20 4.69
N TRP A 70 -8.79 13.79 4.27
CA TRP A 70 -9.07 14.05 2.85
C TRP A 70 -8.17 15.14 2.28
N GLN A 71 -7.83 16.14 3.08
CA GLN A 71 -6.87 17.17 2.70
C GLN A 71 -5.49 16.54 2.43
N ALA A 72 -5.00 15.71 3.33
CA ALA A 72 -3.74 14.99 3.15
C ALA A 72 -3.75 14.09 1.90
N PHE A 73 -4.88 13.42 1.63
CA PHE A 73 -5.08 12.68 0.38
C PHE A 73 -4.91 13.59 -0.84
N SER A 74 -5.64 14.70 -0.87
CA SER A 74 -5.72 15.58 -2.03
C SER A 74 -4.40 16.30 -2.32
N GLU A 75 -3.71 16.76 -1.28
CA GLU A 75 -2.39 17.38 -1.39
C GLU A 75 -1.33 16.39 -1.90
N GLU A 76 -1.35 15.15 -1.41
CA GLU A 76 -0.41 14.14 -1.87
C GLU A 76 -0.74 13.67 -3.30
N CYS A 77 -2.02 13.58 -3.67
CA CYS A 77 -2.44 13.38 -5.06
C CYS A 77 -1.92 14.49 -5.97
N ARG A 78 -2.04 15.76 -5.58
CA ARG A 78 -1.51 16.89 -6.36
C ARG A 78 -0.02 16.73 -6.61
N LYS A 79 0.71 16.41 -5.54
CA LYS A 79 2.17 16.25 -5.58
C LYS A 79 2.62 15.08 -6.46
N ARG A 80 1.93 13.93 -6.38
CA ARG A 80 2.36 12.69 -7.05
C ARG A 80 1.79 12.54 -8.47
N TYR A 81 0.56 12.98 -8.68
CA TYR A 81 -0.21 12.73 -9.90
C TYR A 81 -0.65 14.01 -10.62
N GLY A 82 -0.37 15.20 -10.06
CA GLY A 82 -0.67 16.48 -10.70
C GLY A 82 -2.14 16.92 -10.63
N CYS A 83 -3.01 16.14 -10.00
CA CYS A 83 -4.44 16.41 -9.82
C CYS A 83 -4.83 16.27 -8.34
N LEU A 84 -5.88 16.97 -7.92
CA LEU A 84 -6.36 16.97 -6.53
C LEU A 84 -7.03 15.63 -6.15
N VAL A 85 -7.72 15.03 -7.11
CA VAL A 85 -8.33 13.70 -7.01
C VAL A 85 -7.98 12.93 -8.28
N PRO A 86 -7.61 11.64 -8.19
CA PRO A 86 -7.31 10.83 -9.38
C PRO A 86 -8.44 10.87 -10.41
N PHE A 87 -8.09 10.82 -11.69
CA PHE A 87 -9.01 10.86 -12.85
C PHE A 87 -9.67 12.21 -13.15
N MET A 88 -9.63 13.18 -12.22
CA MET A 88 -10.17 14.52 -12.42
C MET A 88 -9.54 15.22 -13.64
N THR A 89 -10.37 15.91 -14.43
CA THR A 89 -9.91 16.70 -15.57
C THR A 89 -9.59 18.15 -15.16
N PRO A 90 -8.74 18.87 -15.90
CA PRO A 90 -8.48 20.28 -15.65
C PRO A 90 -9.73 21.17 -15.70
N GLU A 91 -10.76 20.76 -16.44
CA GLU A 91 -12.04 21.46 -16.51
C GLU A 91 -12.81 21.32 -15.21
N LYS A 92 -12.98 20.09 -14.70
CA LYS A 92 -13.68 19.82 -13.44
C LYS A 92 -12.99 20.49 -12.25
N GLU A 93 -11.65 20.55 -12.29
CA GLU A 93 -10.86 21.18 -11.24
C GLU A 93 -11.16 22.69 -11.03
N LYS A 94 -11.67 23.40 -12.05
CA LYS A 94 -12.01 24.82 -11.93
C LYS A 94 -13.19 25.07 -10.99
N ASP A 95 -14.07 24.09 -10.88
CA ASP A 95 -15.29 24.15 -10.07
C ASP A 95 -15.13 23.35 -8.77
N TYR A 96 -13.91 22.89 -8.45
CA TYR A 96 -13.59 22.13 -7.24
C TYR A 96 -13.29 23.08 -6.06
N TYR A 97 -13.93 22.84 -4.91
CA TYR A 97 -13.76 23.61 -3.69
C TYR A 97 -13.11 22.75 -2.60
N PRO A 98 -11.79 22.92 -2.34
CA PRO A 98 -11.09 22.15 -1.32
C PRO A 98 -11.69 22.38 0.07
N GLY A 99 -11.93 21.29 0.81
CA GLY A 99 -12.53 21.33 2.15
C GLY A 99 -14.06 21.32 2.15
N GLU A 100 -14.70 21.33 0.98
CA GLU A 100 -16.14 21.11 0.82
C GLU A 100 -16.42 19.71 0.27
N VAL A 101 -17.70 19.34 0.20
CA VAL A 101 -18.15 18.14 -0.51
C VAL A 101 -18.06 18.43 -2.01
N ASN A 102 -17.36 17.59 -2.78
CA ASN A 102 -17.34 17.69 -4.25
C ASN A 102 -17.84 16.39 -4.91
N PRO A 103 -18.55 16.45 -6.05
CA PRO A 103 -18.94 15.26 -6.80
C PRO A 103 -17.75 14.39 -7.23
N GLU A 104 -16.60 15.00 -7.52
CA GLU A 104 -15.36 14.32 -7.91
C GLU A 104 -14.81 13.43 -6.79
N ASP A 105 -14.89 13.88 -5.54
CA ASP A 105 -14.47 13.11 -4.36
C ASP A 105 -15.34 11.85 -4.24
N LEU A 106 -16.67 12.02 -4.35
CA LEU A 106 -17.64 10.93 -4.29
C LEU A 106 -17.47 9.95 -5.44
N GLN A 107 -17.28 10.43 -6.67
CA GLN A 107 -17.05 9.59 -7.84
C GLN A 107 -15.80 8.70 -7.65
N PHE A 108 -14.70 9.28 -7.16
CA PHE A 108 -13.48 8.55 -6.90
C PHE A 108 -13.66 7.52 -5.77
N LEU A 109 -14.27 7.90 -4.65
CA LEU A 109 -14.49 6.99 -3.52
C LEU A 109 -15.42 5.84 -3.89
N LEU A 110 -16.50 6.11 -4.65
CA LEU A 110 -17.39 5.09 -5.20
C LEU A 110 -16.63 4.12 -6.12
N TRP A 111 -15.84 4.65 -7.06
CA TRP A 111 -15.00 3.82 -7.91
C TRP A 111 -14.06 2.96 -7.07
N HIS A 112 -13.37 3.54 -6.08
CA HIS A 112 -12.42 2.85 -5.23
C HIS A 112 -13.08 1.67 -4.49
N TYR A 113 -14.18 1.91 -3.77
CA TYR A 113 -14.80 0.85 -2.97
C TYR A 113 -15.41 -0.26 -3.82
N LEU A 114 -16.00 0.09 -4.98
CA LEU A 114 -16.49 -0.90 -5.94
C LEU A 114 -15.33 -1.66 -6.59
N GLN A 115 -14.23 -0.98 -6.93
CA GLN A 115 -13.04 -1.58 -7.51
C GLN A 115 -12.39 -2.57 -6.55
N CYS A 116 -12.32 -2.29 -5.25
CA CYS A 116 -11.83 -3.24 -4.24
C CYS A 116 -12.60 -4.57 -4.26
N MET A 117 -13.90 -4.54 -4.55
CA MET A 117 -14.71 -5.76 -4.70
C MET A 117 -14.42 -6.48 -6.02
N GLU A 118 -14.28 -5.74 -7.13
CA GLU A 118 -13.99 -6.32 -8.45
C GLU A 118 -12.56 -6.87 -8.57
N LYS A 119 -11.57 -6.29 -7.88
CA LYS A 119 -10.20 -6.80 -7.81
C LYS A 119 -10.15 -8.28 -7.43
N GLN A 120 -11.02 -8.71 -6.51
CA GLN A 120 -11.09 -10.10 -6.06
C GLN A 120 -11.52 -11.08 -7.17
N ALA A 121 -12.24 -10.59 -8.18
CA ALA A 121 -12.64 -11.34 -9.37
C ALA A 121 -11.71 -11.08 -10.58
N GLY A 122 -10.63 -10.32 -10.41
CA GLY A 122 -9.73 -9.91 -11.50
C GLY A 122 -10.30 -8.81 -12.41
N GLY A 123 -11.37 -8.14 -11.99
CA GLY A 123 -12.03 -7.08 -12.75
C GLY A 123 -11.39 -5.71 -12.54
N VAL A 124 -11.44 -4.87 -13.59
CA VAL A 124 -11.06 -3.46 -13.53
C VAL A 124 -12.22 -2.60 -14.04
N LEU A 125 -12.69 -1.71 -13.19
CA LEU A 125 -13.73 -0.74 -13.47
C LEU A 125 -13.13 0.53 -14.06
N ASN A 126 -13.77 1.06 -15.10
CA ASN A 126 -13.43 2.38 -15.61
C ASN A 126 -13.98 3.45 -14.65
N PRO A 127 -13.13 4.35 -14.10
CA PRO A 127 -13.56 5.41 -13.19
C PRO A 127 -14.48 6.45 -13.85
N GLU A 128 -14.42 6.58 -15.19
CA GLU A 128 -15.26 7.47 -15.99
C GLU A 128 -16.58 6.81 -16.42
N ASN A 129 -16.97 5.70 -15.78
CA ASN A 129 -18.28 5.11 -16.03
C ASN A 129 -19.39 6.12 -15.67
N PRO A 130 -20.28 6.50 -16.61
CA PRO A 130 -21.34 7.49 -16.36
C PRO A 130 -22.25 7.13 -15.18
N ALA A 131 -22.38 5.83 -14.89
CA ALA A 131 -23.14 5.34 -13.76
C ALA A 131 -22.55 5.82 -12.41
N PHE A 132 -21.22 5.92 -12.30
CA PHE A 132 -20.58 6.46 -11.09
C PHE A 132 -20.80 7.95 -10.95
N GLU A 133 -20.77 8.69 -12.06
CA GLU A 133 -21.04 10.13 -12.06
C GLU A 133 -22.49 10.43 -11.68
N GLU A 134 -23.46 9.68 -12.21
CA GLU A 134 -24.88 9.83 -11.85
C GLU A 134 -25.11 9.57 -10.35
N LEU A 135 -24.57 8.47 -9.83
CA LEU A 135 -24.68 8.14 -8.40
C LEU A 135 -23.94 9.15 -7.51
N ALA A 136 -22.76 9.61 -7.92
CA ALA A 136 -22.00 10.62 -7.19
C ALA A 136 -22.80 11.93 -7.08
N ASN A 137 -23.40 12.41 -8.17
CA ASN A 137 -24.25 13.59 -8.15
C ASN A 137 -25.50 13.41 -7.28
N GLN A 138 -26.14 12.24 -7.33
CA GLN A 138 -27.30 11.95 -6.46
C GLN A 138 -26.94 12.02 -4.96
N ILE A 139 -25.78 11.46 -4.58
CA ILE A 139 -25.30 11.52 -3.20
C ILE A 139 -24.86 12.95 -2.84
N TYR A 140 -24.20 13.64 -3.76
CA TYR A 140 -23.78 15.03 -3.60
C TYR A 140 -24.95 15.97 -3.32
N ASP A 141 -26.06 15.86 -4.07
CA ASP A 141 -27.24 16.71 -3.87
C ASP A 141 -27.71 16.65 -2.41
N TYR A 142 -27.77 15.45 -1.83
CA TYR A 142 -28.10 15.25 -0.42
C TYR A 142 -27.02 15.81 0.52
N LEU A 143 -25.74 15.45 0.30
CA LEU A 143 -24.65 15.85 1.20
C LEU A 143 -24.34 17.34 1.17
N SER A 144 -24.60 18.03 0.06
CA SER A 144 -24.42 19.48 -0.07
C SER A 144 -25.38 20.25 0.84
N GLU A 145 -26.61 19.75 1.03
CA GLU A 145 -27.58 20.28 1.99
C GLU A 145 -27.16 19.96 3.43
N GLU A 146 -26.79 18.70 3.70
CA GLU A 146 -26.35 18.27 5.03
C GLU A 146 -25.07 18.99 5.47
N PHE A 147 -24.17 19.36 4.54
CA PHE A 147 -22.94 20.08 4.84
C PHE A 147 -23.19 21.41 5.58
N GLN A 148 -24.36 22.02 5.40
CA GLN A 148 -24.73 23.27 6.07
C GLN A 148 -25.13 23.09 7.54
N VAL A 149 -25.50 21.88 7.94
CA VAL A 149 -26.12 21.60 9.26
C VAL A 149 -25.45 20.46 10.03
N ALA A 150 -24.56 19.71 9.39
CA ALA A 150 -23.90 18.57 9.99
C ALA A 150 -23.06 18.99 11.19
N PRO A 151 -23.20 18.30 12.35
CA PRO A 151 -22.40 18.60 13.52
C PRO A 151 -20.97 18.10 13.36
N GLU A 152 -20.02 18.96 13.73
CA GLU A 152 -18.62 18.58 13.92
C GLU A 152 -18.49 17.51 15.00
N ASN A 153 -17.59 16.55 14.79
CA ASN A 153 -17.27 15.55 15.79
C ASN A 153 -16.04 15.96 16.61
N GLU A 154 -16.27 16.75 17.65
CA GLU A 154 -15.20 17.24 18.55
C GLU A 154 -14.41 16.09 19.21
N ARG A 155 -15.04 14.94 19.45
CA ARG A 155 -14.36 13.77 20.05
C ARG A 155 -13.36 13.14 19.08
N LEU A 156 -13.74 13.04 17.80
CA LEU A 156 -12.85 12.61 16.74
C LEU A 156 -11.71 13.62 16.55
N TYR A 157 -12.01 14.93 16.49
CA TYR A 157 -10.98 15.97 16.37
C TYR A 157 -10.00 15.94 17.54
N ALA A 158 -10.50 15.84 18.78
CA ALA A 158 -9.68 15.80 20.00
C ALA A 158 -8.75 14.58 20.08
N MET A 159 -9.08 13.47 19.42
CA MET A 159 -8.19 12.32 19.32
C MET A 159 -6.87 12.69 18.62
N PHE A 160 -6.96 13.49 17.55
CA PHE A 160 -5.82 13.96 16.78
C PHE A 160 -5.14 15.17 17.41
N TYR A 161 -5.93 16.16 17.85
CA TYR A 161 -5.43 17.51 18.14
C TYR A 161 -5.86 18.05 19.51
N GLY A 162 -6.42 17.21 20.41
CA GLY A 162 -6.91 17.67 21.71
C GLY A 162 -5.78 18.04 22.68
N GLU A 163 -4.80 17.16 22.83
CA GLU A 163 -3.57 17.42 23.59
C GLU A 163 -2.34 17.17 22.70
N PRO A 164 -1.30 18.03 22.73
CA PRO A 164 -0.06 17.80 21.98
C PRO A 164 0.58 16.45 22.33
N PHE A 165 1.13 15.77 21.32
CA PHE A 165 1.87 14.53 21.49
C PHE A 165 3.30 14.81 21.95
N GLY A 166 3.64 14.35 23.15
CA GLY A 166 5.00 14.40 23.69
C GLY A 166 5.86 13.20 23.28
N GLU A 167 7.17 13.26 23.57
CA GLU A 167 8.15 12.23 23.21
C GLU A 167 7.87 10.83 23.80
N ASN A 168 7.11 10.75 24.90
CA ASN A 168 6.78 9.49 25.56
C ASN A 168 5.37 8.95 25.19
N ASP A 169 4.65 9.63 24.29
CA ASP A 169 3.25 9.31 23.94
C ASP A 169 3.13 8.29 22.80
N TYR A 170 4.14 7.43 22.61
CA TYR A 170 4.13 6.42 21.56
C TYR A 170 2.88 5.53 21.62
N MET A 171 2.43 5.13 22.81
CA MET A 171 1.24 4.29 22.95
C MET A 171 -0.04 5.02 22.51
N ARG A 172 -0.14 6.32 22.76
CA ARG A 172 -1.26 7.14 22.27
C ARG A 172 -1.20 7.25 20.75
N TYR A 173 -0.02 7.54 20.18
CA TYR A 173 0.19 7.57 18.72
C TYR A 173 -0.19 6.23 18.08
N ARG A 174 0.25 5.12 18.67
CA ARG A 174 -0.05 3.76 18.22
C ARG A 174 -1.55 3.45 18.23
N SER A 175 -2.30 3.92 19.22
CA SER A 175 -3.76 3.81 19.22
C SER A 175 -4.40 4.60 18.07
N VAL A 176 -3.88 5.79 17.76
CA VAL A 176 -4.33 6.56 16.58
C VAL A 176 -4.01 5.82 15.29
N LEU A 177 -2.80 5.28 15.16
CA LEU A 177 -2.35 4.50 14.02
C LEU A 177 -3.24 3.27 13.79
N GLU A 178 -3.57 2.54 14.86
CA GLU A 178 -4.43 1.36 14.78
C GLU A 178 -5.85 1.71 14.32
N TRP A 179 -6.46 2.75 14.91
CA TRP A 179 -7.76 3.24 14.47
C TRP A 179 -7.70 3.70 13.01
N PHE A 180 -6.70 4.49 12.63
CA PHE A 180 -6.56 4.99 11.28
C PHE A 180 -6.48 3.84 10.29
N HIS A 181 -5.65 2.84 10.57
CA HIS A 181 -5.46 1.72 9.67
C HIS A 181 -6.72 0.86 9.51
N PHE A 182 -7.40 0.50 10.61
CA PHE A 182 -8.52 -0.46 10.54
C PHE A 182 -9.89 0.20 10.41
N CYS A 183 -10.07 1.45 10.81
CA CYS A 183 -11.38 2.06 11.00
C CYS A 183 -11.62 3.29 10.13
N SER A 184 -10.57 3.96 9.65
CA SER A 184 -10.75 5.13 8.78
C SER A 184 -11.26 4.72 7.40
N TYR A 185 -11.85 5.68 6.69
CA TYR A 185 -12.45 5.43 5.39
C TYR A 185 -11.43 5.16 4.27
N VAL A 186 -10.14 5.42 4.51
CA VAL A 186 -9.07 5.14 3.54
C VAL A 186 -8.64 3.67 3.55
N GLY A 187 -8.92 2.94 4.63
CA GLY A 187 -8.47 1.56 4.87
C GLY A 187 -9.53 0.49 4.60
N PHE A 188 -10.40 0.69 3.59
CA PHE A 188 -11.57 -0.17 3.32
C PHE A 188 -11.28 -1.67 3.28
N GLU A 189 -10.14 -2.06 2.70
CA GLU A 189 -9.76 -3.47 2.57
C GLU A 189 -9.05 -4.03 3.81
N ASN A 190 -8.52 -3.19 4.70
CA ASN A 190 -7.56 -3.59 5.74
C ASN A 190 -8.14 -4.59 6.75
N ARG A 191 -9.40 -4.42 7.17
CA ARG A 191 -10.09 -5.40 8.04
C ARG A 191 -10.26 -6.76 7.36
N GLY A 192 -10.64 -6.73 6.08
CA GLY A 192 -10.84 -7.94 5.28
C GLY A 192 -9.52 -8.65 4.96
N GLU A 193 -8.46 -7.89 4.71
CA GLU A 193 -7.10 -8.41 4.58
C GLU A 193 -6.64 -9.09 5.86
N TYR A 194 -6.75 -8.42 7.01
CA TYR A 194 -6.37 -8.99 8.29
C TYR A 194 -7.06 -10.34 8.52
N GLN A 195 -8.38 -10.41 8.33
CA GLN A 195 -9.11 -11.67 8.48
C GLN A 195 -8.61 -12.75 7.51
N ARG A 196 -8.39 -12.42 6.23
CA ARG A 196 -7.89 -13.37 5.22
C ARG A 196 -6.50 -13.90 5.56
N VAL A 197 -5.59 -13.05 6.03
CA VAL A 197 -4.22 -13.45 6.39
C VAL A 197 -4.26 -14.34 7.63
N VAL A 198 -5.01 -13.97 8.67
CA VAL A 198 -5.20 -14.80 9.86
C VAL A 198 -5.75 -16.18 9.50
N ASP A 199 -6.81 -16.25 8.68
CA ASP A 199 -7.41 -17.51 8.24
C ASP A 199 -6.45 -18.36 7.40
N THR A 200 -5.59 -17.72 6.62
CA THR A 200 -4.58 -18.40 5.79
C THR A 200 -3.49 -19.01 6.65
N VAL A 201 -2.91 -18.23 7.58
CA VAL A 201 -1.83 -18.75 8.43
C VAL A 201 -2.36 -19.78 9.43
N ALA A 202 -3.59 -19.62 9.94
CA ALA A 202 -4.24 -20.63 10.78
C ALA A 202 -4.39 -21.97 10.06
N ARG A 203 -4.68 -21.97 8.74
CA ARG A 203 -4.77 -23.18 7.92
C ARG A 203 -3.42 -23.82 7.61
N MET A 204 -2.33 -23.07 7.64
CA MET A 204 -0.97 -23.60 7.42
C MET A 204 -0.45 -24.44 8.60
N GLY A 205 -1.23 -24.59 9.68
CA GLY A 205 -0.98 -25.60 10.72
C GLY A 205 0.27 -25.35 11.56
N GLN A 206 0.69 -24.09 11.70
CA GLN A 206 1.79 -23.78 12.62
C GLN A 206 1.36 -24.11 14.06
N ASN A 207 2.21 -24.81 14.82
CA ASN A 207 2.04 -25.10 16.26
C ASN A 207 2.20 -23.83 17.14
N VAL A 208 1.73 -22.70 16.65
CA VAL A 208 1.79 -21.40 17.32
C VAL A 208 0.42 -21.11 17.90
N ASN A 209 0.36 -20.54 19.10
CA ASN A 209 -0.90 -20.12 19.71
C ASN A 209 -1.66 -19.17 18.76
N PRO A 210 -2.92 -19.46 18.37
CA PRO A 210 -3.69 -18.65 17.43
C PRO A 210 -3.82 -17.17 17.82
N HIS A 211 -3.82 -16.87 19.13
CA HIS A 211 -3.86 -15.49 19.61
C HIS A 211 -2.54 -14.75 19.35
N ILE A 212 -1.40 -15.41 19.56
CA ILE A 212 -0.08 -14.83 19.30
C ILE A 212 0.09 -14.58 17.80
N LEU A 213 -0.31 -15.56 16.98
CA LEU A 213 -0.28 -15.44 15.54
C LEU A 213 -1.16 -14.29 15.04
N SER A 214 -2.40 -14.20 15.52
CA SER A 214 -3.31 -13.12 15.13
C SER A 214 -2.76 -11.76 15.51
N TYR A 215 -2.17 -11.64 16.70
CA TYR A 215 -1.51 -10.41 17.13
C TYR A 215 -0.35 -10.04 16.21
N ASP A 216 0.53 -10.98 15.88
CA ASP A 216 1.68 -10.75 14.99
C ASP A 216 1.25 -10.30 13.59
N VAL A 217 0.27 -11.00 12.99
CA VAL A 217 -0.32 -10.61 11.70
C VAL A 217 -0.91 -9.20 11.76
N LYS A 218 -1.64 -8.87 12.83
CA LYS A 218 -2.21 -7.52 13.01
C LYS A 218 -1.12 -6.46 13.01
N GLN A 219 -0.02 -6.69 13.72
CA GLN A 219 1.09 -5.72 13.79
C GLN A 219 1.77 -5.54 12.45
N ASN A 220 2.03 -6.63 11.73
CA ASN A 220 2.69 -6.56 10.43
C ASN A 220 1.85 -5.75 9.44
N ILE A 221 0.55 -6.04 9.35
CA ILE A 221 -0.35 -5.32 8.45
C ILE A 221 -0.49 -3.84 8.88
N LEU A 222 -0.53 -3.54 10.18
CA LEU A 222 -0.64 -2.16 10.68
C LEU A 222 0.48 -1.24 10.18
N PHE A 223 1.72 -1.71 10.19
CA PHE A 223 2.91 -0.92 9.83
C PHE A 223 3.34 -1.05 8.37
N GLU A 224 3.08 -2.20 7.73
CA GLU A 224 3.57 -2.50 6.38
C GLU A 224 2.46 -2.51 5.34
N GLY A 225 1.20 -2.61 5.76
CA GLY A 225 0.04 -2.66 4.88
C GLY A 225 -0.15 -1.37 4.09
N ARG A 226 -0.45 -1.53 2.79
CA ARG A 226 -0.59 -0.45 1.80
C ARG A 226 -1.89 -0.54 1.00
N LYS A 227 -2.89 -1.27 1.49
CA LYS A 227 -4.21 -1.41 0.85
C LYS A 227 -5.15 -0.23 1.16
N ASN A 228 -4.65 0.97 0.91
CA ASN A 228 -5.40 2.22 1.04
C ASN A 228 -5.31 3.07 -0.24
N LEU A 229 -5.97 4.22 -0.24
CA LEU A 229 -6.14 5.08 -1.42
C LEU A 229 -4.84 5.52 -2.13
N LEU A 230 -3.71 5.59 -1.42
CA LEU A 230 -2.43 6.09 -1.95
C LEU A 230 -1.29 5.08 -1.91
N SER A 231 -1.56 3.85 -1.45
CA SER A 231 -0.55 2.82 -1.29
C SER A 231 0.64 3.21 -0.42
N LEU A 232 0.35 4.04 0.60
CA LEU A 232 1.27 4.44 1.65
C LEU A 232 1.06 3.55 2.88
N THR A 233 2.06 3.44 3.75
CA THR A 233 1.85 2.84 5.08
C THR A 233 1.01 3.77 5.97
N SER A 234 0.39 3.22 7.02
CA SER A 234 -0.38 4.02 8.00
C SER A 234 0.48 5.10 8.68
N VAL A 235 1.78 4.82 8.87
CA VAL A 235 2.75 5.77 9.45
C VAL A 235 2.95 6.95 8.51
N GLU A 236 3.13 6.69 7.22
CA GLU A 236 3.27 7.72 6.20
C GLU A 236 1.99 8.56 6.06
N TRP A 237 0.82 7.94 6.17
CA TRP A 237 -0.45 8.65 6.20
C TRP A 237 -0.56 9.60 7.40
N LEU A 238 -0.29 9.13 8.61
CA LEU A 238 -0.35 9.99 9.78
C LEU A 238 0.67 11.13 9.70
N ALA A 239 1.87 10.89 9.15
CA ALA A 239 2.81 11.97 8.89
C ALA A 239 2.24 13.06 7.96
N LEU A 240 1.44 12.68 6.94
CA LEU A 240 0.78 13.65 6.06
C LEU A 240 -0.36 14.38 6.78
N VAL A 241 -1.23 13.66 7.49
CA VAL A 241 -2.37 14.23 8.24
C VAL A 241 -1.89 15.21 9.31
N GLY A 242 -0.85 14.85 10.05
CA GLY A 242 -0.31 15.70 11.12
C GLY A 242 0.50 16.91 10.65
N LYS A 243 0.87 16.98 9.37
CA LYS A 243 1.81 18.00 8.86
C LYS A 243 1.38 19.45 9.12
N SER A 244 0.08 19.70 9.15
CA SER A 244 -0.50 21.04 9.32
C SER A 244 -0.82 21.40 10.78
N HIS A 245 -0.59 20.48 11.73
CA HIS A 245 -1.00 20.62 13.13
C HIS A 245 0.20 20.52 14.09
N PRO A 246 0.48 21.55 14.92
CA PRO A 246 1.61 21.52 15.84
C PRO A 246 1.49 20.43 16.91
N GLU A 247 0.28 20.00 17.26
CA GLU A 247 0.01 18.93 18.23
C GLU A 247 0.60 17.59 17.81
N THR A 248 0.80 17.39 16.50
CA THR A 248 1.23 16.13 15.90
C THR A 248 2.60 16.25 15.23
N ALA A 249 3.39 17.27 15.57
CA ALA A 249 4.69 17.56 14.96
C ALA A 249 5.65 16.35 14.92
N LEU A 250 5.61 15.47 15.93
CA LEU A 250 6.44 14.26 16.01
C LEU A 250 6.07 13.18 14.99
N TRP A 251 4.86 13.20 14.41
CA TRP A 251 4.36 12.13 13.54
C TRP A 251 5.17 12.02 12.25
N ALA A 252 5.69 13.13 11.73
CA ALA A 252 6.54 13.17 10.53
C ALA A 252 7.92 12.53 10.74
N GLU A 253 8.35 12.38 12.00
CA GLU A 253 9.66 11.82 12.35
C GLU A 253 9.60 10.31 12.61
N VAL A 254 8.39 9.73 12.66
CA VAL A 254 8.20 8.33 13.00
C VAL A 254 8.79 7.44 11.91
N LYS A 255 9.60 6.46 12.33
CA LYS A 255 10.16 5.44 11.46
C LYS A 255 9.81 4.07 11.99
N ALA A 256 9.26 3.22 11.14
CA ALA A 256 9.04 1.82 11.47
C ALA A 256 10.06 0.97 10.71
N LEU A 257 10.82 0.15 11.43
CA LEU A 257 11.63 -0.90 10.84
C LEU A 257 10.81 -2.20 10.80
N PRO A 258 10.93 -3.03 9.75
CA PRO A 258 10.28 -4.33 9.74
C PRO A 258 10.84 -5.22 10.85
N GLN A 259 10.24 -6.40 11.01
CA GLN A 259 10.77 -7.39 11.93
C GLN A 259 12.13 -7.90 11.43
N GLU A 260 13.19 -7.57 12.17
CA GLU A 260 14.58 -7.90 11.84
C GLU A 260 15.30 -8.42 13.08
N MET A 261 16.54 -8.90 12.88
CA MET A 261 17.41 -9.39 13.95
C MET A 261 18.38 -8.31 14.42
N TYR A 262 18.46 -8.11 15.74
CA TYR A 262 19.34 -7.13 16.36
C TYR A 262 20.22 -7.77 17.43
N LEU A 263 21.53 -7.52 17.38
CA LEU A 263 22.50 -8.02 18.35
C LEU A 263 22.57 -7.11 19.57
N TYR A 264 22.43 -7.65 20.78
CA TYR A 264 22.57 -6.89 22.02
C TYR A 264 24.03 -6.47 22.26
N GLU A 265 24.26 -5.16 22.46
CA GLU A 265 25.58 -4.55 22.65
C GLU A 265 25.77 -3.91 24.04
N GLY A 266 24.76 -3.93 24.91
CA GLY A 266 24.85 -3.37 26.25
C GLY A 266 23.61 -2.56 26.61
N GLU A 267 23.64 -1.90 27.76
CA GLU A 267 22.49 -1.16 28.28
C GLU A 267 22.91 -0.09 29.30
N ASP A 268 22.05 0.91 29.49
CA ASP A 268 22.12 1.86 30.60
C ASP A 268 20.85 1.74 31.47
N GLU A 269 20.54 2.74 32.31
CA GLU A 269 19.34 2.71 33.15
C GLU A 269 18.02 2.69 32.36
N LYS A 270 17.98 3.29 31.17
CA LYS A 270 16.76 3.54 30.39
C LYS A 270 16.70 2.75 29.08
N PHE A 271 17.84 2.45 28.49
CA PHE A 271 17.96 1.92 27.14
C PHE A 271 18.73 0.62 27.08
N LEU A 272 18.35 -0.20 26.10
CA LEU A 272 19.06 -1.38 25.63
C LEU A 272 19.65 -1.04 24.25
N PHE A 273 20.96 -1.18 24.10
CA PHE A 273 21.67 -0.90 22.86
C PHE A 273 21.76 -2.16 22.01
N VAL A 274 21.40 -2.03 20.73
CA VAL A 274 21.48 -3.13 19.78
C VAL A 274 22.10 -2.70 18.46
N LYS A 275 22.67 -3.65 17.72
CA LYS A 275 23.14 -3.48 16.35
C LYS A 275 22.24 -4.22 15.37
N ASP A 276 21.79 -3.53 14.32
CA ASP A 276 21.04 -4.12 13.21
C ASP A 276 21.89 -5.14 12.44
N LEU A 277 21.51 -6.42 12.47
CA LEU A 277 22.22 -7.51 11.79
C LEU A 277 21.81 -7.65 10.33
N SER A 278 20.77 -6.96 9.87
CA SER A 278 20.32 -7.01 8.49
C SER A 278 21.24 -6.22 7.53
N LYS A 279 22.16 -5.43 8.10
CA LYS A 279 23.11 -4.56 7.39
C LYS A 279 24.55 -4.90 7.81
N LYS A 280 25.45 -4.83 6.83
CA LYS A 280 26.89 -5.07 7.03
C LYS A 280 27.53 -4.06 7.99
N GLU A 281 27.13 -2.80 7.88
CA GLU A 281 27.49 -1.69 8.79
C GLU A 281 26.22 -1.20 9.50
N GLY A 282 25.60 -2.08 10.30
CA GLY A 282 24.45 -1.72 11.12
C GLY A 282 24.78 -0.62 12.13
N GLU A 283 23.93 0.39 12.21
CA GLU A 283 23.99 1.42 13.23
C GLU A 283 23.59 0.84 14.60
N GLN A 284 24.15 1.40 15.66
CA GLN A 284 23.69 1.11 17.02
C GLN A 284 22.36 1.85 17.27
N LEU A 285 21.36 1.11 17.71
CA LEU A 285 20.02 1.60 18.03
C LEU A 285 19.79 1.51 19.54
N SER A 286 19.13 2.51 20.12
CA SER A 286 18.78 2.57 21.54
C SER A 286 17.29 2.29 21.75
N ILE A 287 16.98 1.07 22.21
CA ILE A 287 15.61 0.62 22.50
C ILE A 287 15.24 0.97 23.94
N ARG A 288 14.07 1.55 24.17
CA ARG A 288 13.61 1.82 25.54
C ARG A 288 13.29 0.52 26.29
N LYS A 289 13.80 0.39 27.52
CA LYS A 289 13.54 -0.77 28.37
C LYS A 289 12.08 -0.93 28.76
N ASP A 290 11.34 0.16 28.90
CA ASP A 290 9.91 0.13 29.23
C ASP A 290 9.02 -0.36 28.07
N SER A 291 9.57 -0.43 26.85
CA SER A 291 8.92 -1.06 25.70
C SER A 291 9.20 -2.57 25.57
N LEU A 292 10.16 -3.10 26.34
CA LEU A 292 10.61 -4.49 26.24
C LEU A 292 10.05 -5.34 27.37
N ASN A 293 9.76 -6.61 27.07
CA ASN A 293 9.57 -7.60 28.11
C ASN A 293 10.92 -8.01 28.73
N MET A 294 11.35 -7.29 29.77
CA MET A 294 12.63 -7.52 30.43
C MET A 294 12.76 -8.90 31.08
N ASP A 295 11.65 -9.58 31.40
CA ASP A 295 11.68 -10.95 31.92
C ASP A 295 12.24 -11.93 30.89
N SER A 296 11.92 -11.75 29.61
CA SER A 296 12.46 -12.54 28.49
C SER A 296 13.95 -12.30 28.25
N LEU A 297 14.52 -11.23 28.82
CA LEU A 297 15.88 -10.79 28.59
C LEU A 297 16.82 -11.01 29.80
N LYS A 298 16.36 -11.69 30.87
CA LYS A 298 17.16 -11.91 32.09
C LYS A 298 18.53 -12.57 31.88
N ALA A 299 18.64 -13.46 30.89
CA ALA A 299 19.85 -14.21 30.59
C ALA A 299 20.69 -13.59 29.45
N ARG A 300 20.38 -12.36 29.02
CA ARG A 300 21.05 -11.71 27.90
C ARG A 300 22.56 -11.57 28.13
N LYS A 301 23.33 -11.71 27.05
CA LYS A 301 24.79 -11.60 27.03
C LYS A 301 25.20 -10.71 25.86
N GLU A 302 26.02 -9.72 26.16
CA GLU A 302 26.57 -8.80 25.16
C GLU A 302 27.33 -9.56 24.06
N GLY A 303 27.08 -9.18 22.80
CA GLY A 303 27.69 -9.84 21.63
C GLY A 303 27.17 -11.24 21.34
N VAL A 304 26.17 -11.74 22.09
CA VAL A 304 25.61 -13.09 21.91
C VAL A 304 24.10 -13.03 21.72
N THR A 305 23.36 -12.29 22.55
CA THR A 305 21.90 -12.32 22.51
C THR A 305 21.36 -11.54 21.31
N ILE A 306 20.45 -12.17 20.58
CA ILE A 306 19.72 -11.59 19.44
C ILE A 306 18.28 -11.31 19.85
N LEU A 307 17.81 -10.13 19.51
CA LEU A 307 16.42 -9.72 19.60
C LEU A 307 15.85 -9.73 18.18
N SER A 308 14.88 -10.60 17.91
CA SER A 308 14.10 -10.58 16.67
C SER A 308 12.77 -9.86 16.95
N CYS A 309 12.61 -8.64 16.44
CA CYS A 309 11.44 -7.82 16.70
C CYS A 309 11.26 -6.69 15.68
N ARG A 310 10.11 -6.01 15.70
CA ARG A 310 9.92 -4.71 15.03
C ARG A 310 10.33 -3.58 15.97
N LEU A 311 10.97 -2.56 15.41
CA LEU A 311 11.33 -1.33 16.12
C LEU A 311 10.64 -0.12 15.49
N VAL A 312 10.10 0.77 16.33
CA VAL A 312 9.48 2.02 15.89
C VAL A 312 10.15 3.19 16.59
N GLN A 313 10.74 4.11 15.82
CA GLN A 313 11.32 5.34 16.33
C GLN A 313 10.19 6.35 16.58
N TYR A 314 10.10 6.85 17.80
CA TYR A 314 9.14 7.88 18.19
C TYR A 314 9.73 8.72 19.33
N GLY A 315 9.66 10.05 19.23
CA GLY A 315 10.21 10.96 20.25
C GLY A 315 11.72 10.77 20.47
N GLY A 316 12.47 10.52 19.39
CA GLY A 316 13.93 10.32 19.44
C GLY A 316 14.40 8.95 19.96
N ALA A 317 13.52 8.08 20.45
CA ALA A 317 13.86 6.76 20.98
C ALA A 317 13.22 5.62 20.17
N TRP A 318 13.82 4.43 20.20
CA TRP A 318 13.25 3.22 19.59
C TRP A 318 12.38 2.46 20.59
N TRP A 319 11.19 2.09 20.15
CA TRP A 319 10.22 1.28 20.89
C TRP A 319 10.15 -0.11 20.26
N GLN A 320 10.19 -1.16 21.07
CA GLN A 320 9.86 -2.49 20.59
C GLN A 320 8.35 -2.59 20.40
N ASP A 321 7.94 -3.04 19.22
CA ASP A 321 6.54 -3.23 18.87
C ASP A 321 6.30 -4.66 18.33
N GLY A 322 5.14 -5.22 18.65
CA GLY A 322 4.78 -6.58 18.25
C GLY A 322 5.52 -7.68 18.98
N MET A 323 5.81 -8.77 18.29
CA MET A 323 6.43 -9.96 18.88
C MET A 323 7.93 -9.74 19.10
N LEU A 324 8.40 -10.14 20.29
CA LEU A 324 9.82 -10.22 20.62
C LEU A 324 10.22 -11.69 20.76
N VAL A 325 11.13 -12.14 19.90
CA VAL A 325 11.76 -13.45 20.02
C VAL A 325 13.23 -13.25 20.38
N VAL A 326 13.66 -13.88 21.49
CA VAL A 326 15.04 -13.81 21.97
C VAL A 326 15.74 -15.12 21.64
N SER A 327 16.91 -15.03 21.01
CA SER A 327 17.77 -16.16 20.66
C SER A 327 19.24 -15.81 20.92
N ASP A 328 20.14 -16.76 20.71
CA ASP A 328 21.59 -16.53 20.77
C ASP A 328 22.18 -16.58 19.35
N LEU A 329 23.22 -15.79 19.13
CA LEU A 329 24.05 -15.79 17.94
C LEU A 329 24.85 -17.10 17.90
N GLN A 330 24.37 -18.03 17.08
CA GLN A 330 24.99 -19.31 16.81
C GLN A 330 25.45 -19.32 15.35
N GLU A 331 26.37 -20.23 15.01
CA GLU A 331 26.93 -20.37 13.65
C GLU A 331 25.84 -20.42 12.57
N LYS A 332 24.79 -21.22 12.78
CA LYS A 332 23.66 -21.31 11.84
C LYS A 332 22.92 -19.98 11.65
N VAL A 333 22.72 -19.20 12.71
CA VAL A 333 22.04 -17.90 12.62
C VAL A 333 22.93 -16.90 11.89
N GLN A 334 24.25 -16.93 12.13
CA GLN A 334 25.22 -16.12 11.40
C GLN A 334 25.22 -16.47 9.90
N GLU A 335 25.18 -17.75 9.54
CA GLU A 335 25.07 -18.20 8.15
C GLU A 335 23.79 -17.67 7.48
N GLU A 336 22.64 -17.70 8.18
CA GLU A 336 21.37 -17.17 7.68
C GLU A 336 21.43 -15.65 7.45
N ILE A 337 22.08 -14.91 8.36
CA ILE A 337 22.31 -13.46 8.23
C ILE A 337 23.21 -13.16 7.02
N ASP A 338 24.34 -13.85 6.91
CA ASP A 338 25.30 -13.66 5.83
C ASP A 338 24.68 -13.97 4.46
N GLN A 339 23.86 -15.03 4.38
CA GLN A 339 23.10 -15.36 3.18
C GLN A 339 22.13 -14.25 2.77
N ARG A 340 21.40 -13.65 3.72
CA ARG A 340 20.48 -12.53 3.44
C ARG A 340 21.23 -11.29 2.96
N ILE A 341 22.35 -10.94 3.59
CA ILE A 341 23.20 -9.82 3.17
C ILE A 341 23.75 -10.08 1.76
N ALA A 342 24.29 -11.27 1.52
CA ALA A 342 24.84 -11.66 0.22
C ALA A 342 23.77 -11.67 -0.89
N ALA A 343 22.54 -12.08 -0.58
CA ALA A 343 21.43 -12.02 -1.54
C ALA A 343 21.11 -10.57 -1.95
N ARG A 344 21.06 -9.64 -0.97
CA ARG A 344 20.84 -8.20 -1.23
C ARG A 344 21.98 -7.57 -2.03
N GLU A 345 23.24 -7.82 -1.65
CA GLU A 345 24.42 -7.36 -2.40
C GLU A 345 24.46 -7.98 -3.82
N GLY A 346 24.01 -9.23 -3.93
CA GLY A 346 23.92 -9.97 -5.19
C GLY A 346 22.99 -9.30 -6.20
N ILE A 347 21.81 -8.84 -5.80
CA ILE A 347 20.85 -8.14 -6.68
C ILE A 347 21.50 -6.89 -7.31
N LYS A 348 22.14 -6.05 -6.49
CA LYS A 348 22.80 -4.82 -6.97
C LYS A 348 23.94 -5.14 -7.94
N LYS A 349 24.76 -6.14 -7.60
CA LYS A 349 25.85 -6.58 -8.47
C LYS A 349 25.32 -7.10 -9.82
N THR A 350 24.28 -7.92 -9.80
CA THR A 350 23.62 -8.43 -11.00
C THR A 350 23.08 -7.29 -11.87
N PHE A 351 22.48 -6.25 -11.26
CA PHE A 351 22.04 -5.06 -11.99
C PHE A 351 23.20 -4.37 -12.71
N ASP A 352 24.29 -4.07 -12.01
CA ASP A 352 25.46 -3.39 -12.59
C ASP A 352 26.09 -4.21 -13.74
N GLU A 353 26.23 -5.53 -13.56
CA GLU A 353 26.75 -6.44 -14.57
C GLU A 353 25.83 -6.53 -15.79
N PHE A 354 24.50 -6.59 -15.58
CA PHE A 354 23.51 -6.60 -16.66
C PHE A 354 23.57 -5.33 -17.48
N MET A 355 23.55 -4.17 -16.83
CA MET A 355 23.61 -2.87 -17.51
C MET A 355 24.89 -2.73 -18.31
N LYS A 356 26.03 -3.26 -17.83
CA LYS A 356 27.27 -3.29 -18.60
C LYS A 356 27.18 -4.23 -19.81
N ALA A 357 26.64 -5.44 -19.62
CA ALA A 357 26.50 -6.47 -20.65
C ALA A 357 25.51 -6.08 -21.77
N SER A 358 24.46 -5.33 -21.44
CA SER A 358 23.43 -4.86 -22.36
C SER A 358 23.78 -3.55 -23.07
N GLY A 359 24.92 -2.93 -22.75
CA GLY A 359 25.30 -1.62 -23.29
C GLY A 359 24.45 -0.47 -22.74
N GLY A 360 24.00 -0.58 -21.49
CA GLY A 360 23.18 0.41 -20.79
C GLY A 360 21.67 0.24 -21.00
N LYS A 361 21.22 -0.85 -21.64
CA LYS A 361 19.80 -1.12 -21.86
C LYS A 361 19.21 -1.93 -20.70
N GLN A 362 18.12 -1.43 -20.12
CA GLN A 362 17.42 -2.12 -19.03
C GLN A 362 16.56 -3.30 -19.53
N PHE A 363 16.22 -3.30 -20.82
CA PHE A 363 15.40 -4.32 -21.48
C PHE A 363 16.18 -4.95 -22.64
N VAL A 364 16.27 -6.27 -22.66
CA VAL A 364 16.92 -7.04 -23.74
C VAL A 364 15.91 -8.02 -24.32
N PHE A 365 15.51 -7.79 -25.57
CA PHE A 365 14.56 -8.63 -26.30
C PHE A 365 15.30 -9.77 -26.98
N CYS A 366 14.81 -10.99 -26.76
CA CYS A 366 15.39 -12.23 -27.29
C CYS A 366 14.36 -12.98 -28.13
N LYS A 367 14.81 -13.60 -29.22
CA LYS A 367 13.97 -14.36 -30.16
C LYS A 367 13.89 -15.85 -29.83
N SER A 368 14.77 -16.34 -28.97
CA SER A 368 14.86 -17.76 -28.61
C SER A 368 15.40 -17.95 -27.19
N GLU A 369 15.19 -19.15 -26.66
CA GLU A 369 15.81 -19.59 -25.40
C GLU A 369 17.35 -19.55 -25.49
N GLU A 370 17.91 -19.88 -26.66
CA GLU A 370 19.36 -19.83 -26.91
C GLU A 370 19.93 -18.41 -26.75
N GLU A 371 19.22 -17.37 -27.21
CA GLU A 371 19.66 -15.98 -27.04
C GLU A 371 19.62 -15.54 -25.57
N VAL A 372 18.63 -16.03 -24.81
CA VAL A 372 18.58 -15.81 -23.35
C VAL A 372 19.74 -16.51 -22.66
N GLN A 373 19.98 -17.79 -22.98
CA GLN A 373 21.09 -18.56 -22.43
C GLN A 373 22.44 -17.94 -22.78
N ASP A 374 22.64 -17.48 -24.02
CA ASP A 374 23.85 -16.77 -24.45
C ASP A 374 24.07 -15.48 -23.65
N PHE A 375 23.01 -14.68 -23.48
CA PHE A 375 23.10 -13.44 -22.72
C PHE A 375 23.46 -13.71 -21.24
N LEU A 376 22.77 -14.65 -20.59
CA LEU A 376 23.01 -14.99 -19.20
C LEU A 376 24.40 -15.65 -19.00
N SER A 377 24.78 -16.60 -19.86
CA SER A 377 26.01 -17.37 -19.68
C SER A 377 27.26 -16.65 -20.20
N GLN A 378 27.26 -16.14 -21.42
CA GLN A 378 28.45 -15.57 -22.06
C GLN A 378 28.67 -14.11 -21.66
N LYS A 379 27.60 -13.32 -21.55
CA LYS A 379 27.72 -11.88 -21.28
C LYS A 379 27.69 -11.53 -19.80
N LEU A 380 26.88 -12.25 -19.02
CA LEU A 380 26.79 -12.06 -17.57
C LEU A 380 27.66 -13.04 -16.76
N GLY A 381 28.14 -14.12 -17.38
CA GLY A 381 28.95 -15.11 -16.68
C GLY A 381 28.16 -15.95 -15.68
N TYR A 382 26.82 -16.00 -15.78
CA TYR A 382 26.03 -16.96 -15.01
C TYR A 382 26.41 -18.36 -15.44
N LYS A 383 27.09 -19.08 -14.55
CA LYS A 383 27.29 -20.52 -14.70
C LYS A 383 26.04 -21.20 -14.18
N GLU A 384 25.44 -22.08 -14.97
CA GLU A 384 24.50 -23.06 -14.44
C GLU A 384 25.18 -23.72 -13.24
N LYS A 385 24.60 -23.57 -12.04
CA LYS A 385 25.01 -24.41 -10.91
C LYS A 385 24.69 -25.84 -11.33
N GLU A 386 25.63 -26.77 -11.12
CA GLU A 386 25.41 -28.19 -11.40
C GLU A 386 24.06 -28.64 -10.83
N GLY A 387 23.13 -29.04 -11.70
CA GLY A 387 21.80 -29.54 -11.33
C GLY A 387 20.65 -28.53 -11.35
N ILE A 388 20.84 -27.28 -11.79
CA ILE A 388 19.74 -26.31 -12.02
C ILE A 388 19.53 -26.14 -13.53
N GLU A 389 18.55 -26.85 -14.10
CA GLU A 389 18.06 -26.58 -15.46
C GLU A 389 17.14 -25.36 -15.44
N LEU A 390 17.35 -24.43 -16.38
CA LEU A 390 16.39 -23.34 -16.61
C LEU A 390 15.04 -23.93 -17.03
N PRO A 391 13.92 -23.33 -16.60
CA PRO A 391 12.60 -23.75 -17.07
C PRO A 391 12.55 -23.55 -18.59
N LYS A 392 11.92 -24.50 -19.31
CA LYS A 392 11.69 -24.36 -20.75
C LYS A 392 10.98 -23.05 -21.04
N MET A 393 11.53 -22.27 -21.96
CA MET A 393 10.99 -20.96 -22.29
C MET A 393 10.13 -21.04 -23.54
N ASP A 394 8.92 -20.49 -23.47
CA ASP A 394 8.08 -20.30 -24.66
C ASP A 394 8.46 -18.98 -25.33
N ALA A 395 9.22 -19.07 -26.43
CA ALA A 395 9.66 -17.92 -27.20
C ALA A 395 8.70 -17.55 -28.35
N THR A 396 7.51 -18.17 -28.43
CA THR A 396 6.56 -17.98 -29.55
C THR A 396 6.20 -16.51 -29.76
N HIS A 397 6.08 -15.75 -28.66
CA HIS A 397 5.73 -14.33 -28.66
C HIS A 397 6.94 -13.42 -28.36
N GLY A 398 8.15 -13.97 -28.40
CA GLY A 398 9.37 -13.29 -27.96
C GLY A 398 9.57 -13.36 -26.45
N LEU A 399 10.81 -13.13 -26.04
CA LEU A 399 11.23 -13.10 -24.64
C LEU A 399 11.82 -11.72 -24.34
N VAL A 400 11.67 -11.23 -23.12
CA VAL A 400 12.39 -10.03 -22.69
C VAL A 400 13.01 -10.24 -21.31
N LEU A 401 14.31 -9.98 -21.24
CA LEU A 401 15.05 -9.86 -20.00
C LEU A 401 14.96 -8.42 -19.53
N MET A 402 14.47 -8.23 -18.32
CA MET A 402 14.38 -6.94 -17.66
C MET A 402 15.25 -6.97 -16.42
N VAL A 403 15.88 -5.84 -16.07
CA VAL A 403 16.66 -5.75 -14.83
C VAL A 403 16.26 -4.56 -14.00
N SER A 404 16.34 -4.68 -12.68
CA SER A 404 16.21 -3.55 -11.77
C SER A 404 17.16 -3.66 -10.57
N PRO A 405 17.47 -2.54 -9.90
CA PRO A 405 18.29 -2.57 -8.70
C PRO A 405 17.56 -3.13 -7.47
N HIS A 406 16.24 -3.36 -7.54
CA HIS A 406 15.41 -3.84 -6.41
C HIS A 406 15.04 -5.32 -6.52
N THR A 407 14.78 -5.82 -7.72
CA THR A 407 14.30 -7.19 -7.97
C THR A 407 15.27 -8.05 -8.76
N GLY A 408 16.32 -7.46 -9.35
CA GLY A 408 17.32 -8.19 -10.13
C GLY A 408 16.82 -8.47 -11.54
N ILE A 409 17.21 -9.62 -12.11
CA ILE A 409 16.80 -10.02 -13.47
C ILE A 409 15.42 -10.69 -13.41
N HIS A 410 14.49 -10.18 -14.19
CA HIS A 410 13.18 -10.77 -14.47
C HIS A 410 13.14 -11.27 -15.91
N VAL A 411 12.66 -12.49 -16.12
CA VAL A 411 12.47 -13.08 -17.45
C VAL A 411 10.98 -13.10 -17.76
N GLN A 412 10.56 -12.28 -18.71
CA GLN A 412 9.16 -12.22 -19.14
C GLN A 412 8.97 -13.06 -20.40
N MET A 413 8.06 -14.04 -20.30
CA MET A 413 7.74 -15.01 -21.37
C MET A 413 6.39 -14.75 -22.05
N GLN A 414 5.62 -13.78 -21.57
CA GLN A 414 4.28 -13.47 -22.07
C GLN A 414 4.11 -11.97 -22.27
N LEU A 415 3.25 -11.57 -23.20
CA LEU A 415 2.94 -10.16 -23.48
C LEU A 415 4.15 -9.35 -23.99
N CYS A 416 5.19 -10.01 -24.49
CA CYS A 416 6.36 -9.33 -25.06
C CYS A 416 5.96 -8.52 -26.30
N GLU A 417 4.99 -9.01 -27.09
CA GLU A 417 4.38 -8.32 -28.22
C GLU A 417 3.68 -7.01 -27.83
N CYS A 418 3.38 -6.78 -26.55
CA CYS A 418 2.72 -5.58 -26.08
C CYS A 418 3.71 -4.44 -25.72
N ILE A 419 5.01 -4.71 -25.72
CA ILE A 419 6.04 -3.74 -25.32
C ILE A 419 6.60 -3.05 -26.57
N SER A 420 6.31 -1.76 -26.72
CA SER A 420 6.79 -0.97 -27.85
C SER A 420 8.27 -0.62 -27.69
N SER A 421 9.10 -1.12 -28.61
CA SER A 421 10.53 -0.82 -28.65
C SER A 421 11.06 -1.00 -30.07
N PRO A 422 12.00 -0.15 -30.55
CA PRO A 422 12.72 -0.40 -31.79
C PRO A 422 13.48 -1.74 -31.80
N ASP A 423 13.88 -2.23 -30.63
CA ASP A 423 14.59 -3.51 -30.47
C ASP A 423 13.64 -4.72 -30.39
N ASN A 424 12.34 -4.49 -30.19
CA ASN A 424 11.35 -5.56 -30.08
C ASN A 424 10.73 -5.90 -31.44
N THR A 425 11.24 -6.95 -32.08
CA THR A 425 10.70 -7.41 -33.37
C THR A 425 9.35 -8.12 -33.27
N PHE A 426 8.85 -8.40 -32.07
CA PHE A 426 7.57 -9.07 -31.84
C PHE A 426 6.41 -8.11 -31.54
N TYR A 427 6.68 -6.81 -31.45
CA TYR A 427 5.66 -5.84 -31.10
C TYR A 427 4.48 -5.85 -32.09
N ASP A 428 3.27 -5.96 -31.55
CA ASP A 428 1.99 -5.96 -32.25
C ASP A 428 1.06 -4.95 -31.58
N ALA A 429 0.77 -3.85 -32.28
CA ALA A 429 -0.08 -2.79 -31.77
C ALA A 429 -1.52 -3.24 -31.47
N GLU A 430 -2.07 -4.20 -32.23
CA GLU A 430 -3.44 -4.69 -32.02
C GLU A 430 -3.52 -5.64 -30.81
N ALA A 431 -2.45 -6.40 -30.54
CA ALA A 431 -2.32 -7.14 -29.28
C ALA A 431 -2.10 -6.18 -28.10
N ALA A 432 -1.21 -5.19 -28.26
CA ALA A 432 -0.90 -4.19 -27.26
C ALA A 432 -2.14 -3.42 -26.80
N LYS A 433 -3.00 -2.98 -27.72
CA LYS A 433 -4.29 -2.33 -27.39
C LYS A 433 -5.17 -3.13 -26.45
N LYS A 434 -5.12 -4.47 -26.53
CA LYS A 434 -5.97 -5.37 -25.74
C LYS A 434 -5.34 -5.76 -24.41
N GLN A 435 -4.01 -5.82 -24.34
CA GLN A 435 -3.31 -6.49 -23.24
C GLN A 435 -2.21 -5.67 -22.57
N ALA A 436 -1.69 -4.60 -23.19
CA ALA A 436 -0.61 -3.79 -22.61
C ALA A 436 -1.00 -3.16 -21.27
N ALA A 437 -2.29 -2.87 -21.05
CA ALA A 437 -2.81 -2.40 -19.76
C ALA A 437 -2.52 -3.35 -18.60
N MET A 438 -2.30 -4.65 -18.86
CA MET A 438 -1.97 -5.62 -17.81
C MET A 438 -0.64 -5.33 -17.12
N PHE A 439 0.32 -4.69 -17.80
CA PHE A 439 1.59 -4.26 -17.17
C PHE A 439 1.38 -3.16 -16.11
N ILE A 440 0.28 -2.41 -16.20
CA ILE A 440 -0.06 -1.30 -15.31
C ILE A 440 -1.06 -1.74 -14.22
N LEU A 441 -1.96 -2.66 -14.55
CA LEU A 441 -3.12 -3.01 -13.71
C LEU A 441 -2.99 -4.35 -12.98
N ASN A 442 -2.06 -5.23 -13.37
CA ASN A 442 -1.93 -6.57 -12.81
C ASN A 442 -0.54 -6.81 -12.21
N PRO A 443 -0.41 -6.82 -10.86
CA PRO A 443 0.88 -7.02 -10.19
C PRO A 443 1.50 -8.42 -10.38
N ASN A 444 0.76 -9.37 -10.96
CA ASN A 444 1.28 -10.70 -11.26
C ASN A 444 2.00 -10.80 -12.61
N VAL A 445 1.98 -9.72 -13.43
CA VAL A 445 2.60 -9.72 -14.76
C VAL A 445 4.10 -9.50 -14.66
N ILE A 446 4.52 -8.44 -13.98
CA ILE A 446 5.93 -8.10 -13.72
C ILE A 446 6.03 -7.41 -12.35
N PRO A 447 7.23 -7.34 -11.75
CA PRO A 447 7.50 -6.48 -10.61
C PRO A 447 7.13 -5.00 -10.82
N TYR A 448 6.78 -4.32 -9.72
CA TYR A 448 6.33 -2.91 -9.69
C TYR A 448 7.32 -1.93 -10.32
N ASP A 449 8.58 -2.05 -9.94
CA ASP A 449 9.68 -1.22 -10.40
C ASP A 449 9.98 -1.40 -11.90
N LEU A 450 9.78 -2.60 -12.41
CA LEU A 450 9.85 -2.87 -13.85
C LEU A 450 8.66 -2.28 -14.61
N SER A 451 7.45 -2.29 -14.02
CA SER A 451 6.30 -1.58 -14.59
C SER A 451 6.55 -0.08 -14.67
N CYS A 452 7.13 0.51 -13.62
CA CYS A 452 7.54 1.92 -13.63
C CYS A 452 8.60 2.20 -14.71
N ALA A 453 9.60 1.34 -14.85
CA ALA A 453 10.64 1.49 -15.86
C ALA A 453 10.09 1.42 -17.31
N LEU A 454 9.12 0.55 -17.58
CA LEU A 454 8.45 0.50 -18.90
C LEU A 454 7.68 1.79 -19.20
N GLN A 455 7.04 2.38 -18.19
CA GLN A 455 6.32 3.65 -18.34
C GLN A 455 7.29 4.82 -18.58
N ASP A 456 8.41 4.86 -17.86
CA ASP A 456 9.42 5.91 -18.02
C ASP A 456 10.10 5.90 -19.39
N ALA A 457 10.21 4.72 -19.97
CA ALA A 457 10.73 4.53 -21.32
C ALA A 457 9.66 4.72 -22.42
N ASP A 458 8.41 5.09 -22.06
CA ASP A 458 7.25 5.24 -22.97
C ASP A 458 7.00 3.97 -23.83
N MET A 459 7.24 2.78 -23.25
CA MET A 459 7.17 1.49 -23.95
C MET A 459 5.78 0.84 -23.92
N LEU A 460 4.78 1.50 -23.34
CA LEU A 460 3.39 1.01 -23.27
C LEU A 460 2.39 2.01 -23.91
N PRO A 461 2.63 2.52 -25.13
CA PRO A 461 1.83 3.59 -25.72
C PRO A 461 0.38 3.19 -26.03
N ASP A 462 0.12 1.88 -26.24
CA ASP A 462 -1.21 1.35 -26.57
C ASP A 462 -1.98 0.82 -25.37
N ALA A 463 -1.43 0.91 -24.15
CA ALA A 463 -2.17 0.53 -22.96
C ALA A 463 -3.48 1.31 -22.89
N CYS A 464 -4.60 0.58 -22.88
CA CYS A 464 -5.93 1.15 -23.02
C CYS A 464 -6.87 0.62 -21.95
N LEU A 465 -7.63 1.52 -21.34
CA LEU A 465 -8.75 1.17 -20.47
C LEU A 465 -10.02 1.00 -21.31
N ASN A 466 -10.85 0.01 -21.00
CA ASN A 466 -12.14 -0.12 -21.66
C ASN A 466 -13.02 1.10 -21.35
N SER A 467 -13.44 1.87 -22.36
CA SER A 467 -14.20 3.12 -22.20
C SER A 467 -15.44 3.17 -23.07
N ALA A 468 -16.54 3.66 -22.50
CA ALA A 468 -17.79 3.92 -23.23
C ALA A 468 -17.65 5.07 -24.25
N LEU A 469 -16.66 5.94 -24.06
CA LEU A 469 -16.35 7.08 -24.95
C LEU A 469 -15.45 6.69 -26.13
N GLY A 470 -15.03 5.42 -26.22
CA GLY A 470 -14.21 4.89 -27.30
C GLY A 470 -12.75 4.61 -26.89
N GLU A 471 -12.05 3.90 -27.77
CA GLU A 471 -10.68 3.40 -27.51
C GLU A 471 -9.66 4.54 -27.32
N GLU A 472 -9.72 5.59 -28.13
CA GLU A 472 -8.78 6.71 -28.03
C GLU A 472 -8.86 7.41 -26.67
N HIS A 473 -10.08 7.66 -26.19
CA HIS A 473 -10.33 8.20 -24.85
C HIS A 473 -9.81 7.24 -23.77
N GLY A 474 -10.10 5.94 -23.89
CA GLY A 474 -9.61 4.93 -22.96
C GLY A 474 -8.08 4.85 -22.86
N ARG A 475 -7.38 5.04 -23.98
CA ARG A 475 -5.91 5.12 -24.04
C ARG A 475 -5.39 6.41 -23.41
N GLU A 476 -6.03 7.55 -23.67
CA GLU A 476 -5.65 8.82 -23.04
C GLU A 476 -5.83 8.77 -21.51
N THR A 477 -6.97 8.26 -21.04
CA THR A 477 -7.25 8.06 -19.62
C THR A 477 -6.22 7.13 -18.97
N MET A 478 -5.88 6.02 -19.63
CA MET A 478 -4.82 5.12 -19.14
C MET A 478 -3.48 5.84 -19.05
N LYS A 479 -3.05 6.51 -20.13
CA LYS A 479 -1.76 7.21 -20.17
C LYS A 479 -1.66 8.32 -19.12
N ARG A 480 -2.70 9.13 -18.96
CA ARG A 480 -2.77 10.22 -17.97
C ARG A 480 -2.66 9.73 -16.53
N ASN A 481 -3.23 8.55 -16.24
CA ASN A 481 -3.35 8.02 -14.88
C ASN A 481 -2.49 6.79 -14.62
N ALA A 482 -1.57 6.43 -15.52
CA ALA A 482 -0.79 5.18 -15.47
C ALA A 482 -0.06 5.04 -14.13
N ARG A 483 0.59 6.11 -13.66
CA ARG A 483 1.29 6.14 -12.37
C ARG A 483 0.34 5.83 -11.20
N PHE A 484 -0.81 6.49 -11.14
CA PHE A 484 -1.79 6.24 -10.07
C PHE A 484 -2.30 4.78 -10.13
N PHE A 485 -2.63 4.29 -11.32
CA PHE A 485 -3.08 2.91 -11.49
C PHE A 485 -2.01 1.91 -11.05
N THR A 486 -0.75 2.09 -11.45
CA THR A 486 0.34 1.19 -11.04
C THR A 486 0.50 1.19 -9.53
N ASP A 487 0.57 2.37 -8.90
CA ASP A 487 0.68 2.48 -7.44
C ASP A 487 -0.49 1.77 -6.74
N TYR A 488 -1.71 2.05 -7.17
CA TYR A 488 -2.96 1.53 -6.59
C TYR A 488 -3.17 0.02 -6.78
N PHE A 489 -2.82 -0.55 -7.94
CA PHE A 489 -3.00 -1.97 -8.22
C PHE A 489 -1.85 -2.83 -7.69
N PHE A 490 -0.64 -2.29 -7.62
CA PHE A 490 0.52 -2.99 -7.07
C PHE A 490 0.64 -2.81 -5.56
N GLU A 491 -0.10 -1.86 -4.98
CA GLU A 491 -0.07 -1.53 -3.55
C GLU A 491 1.34 -1.06 -3.13
N LYS A 492 1.95 -0.25 -4.02
CA LYS A 492 3.32 0.25 -3.93
C LYS A 492 3.37 1.76 -4.17
N CYS A 493 4.46 2.38 -3.74
CA CYS A 493 4.64 3.82 -3.80
C CYS A 493 5.95 4.14 -4.51
N ARG A 494 5.87 4.85 -5.62
CA ARG A 494 7.01 5.04 -6.53
C ARG A 494 8.19 5.73 -5.87
N GLU A 495 7.92 6.68 -4.99
CA GLU A 495 8.90 7.43 -4.23
C GLU A 495 9.65 6.59 -3.18
N LYS A 496 9.17 5.36 -2.92
CA LYS A 496 9.66 4.46 -1.87
C LYS A 496 10.19 3.15 -2.41
N ASP A 497 9.61 2.65 -3.51
CA ASP A 497 9.84 1.32 -4.06
C ASP A 497 10.53 1.35 -5.44
N CYS A 498 10.94 2.53 -5.95
CA CYS A 498 11.67 2.67 -7.22
C CYS A 498 12.94 3.51 -7.08
#